data_AF-A0A1R2BAY4-F1
#
_entry.id   AF-A0A1R2BAY4-F1
#
_cell.length_a   1.000
_cell.length_b   1.000
_cell.length_c   1.000
_cell.angle_alpha   90.00
_cell.angle_beta   90.00
_cell.angle_gamma   90.00
#
_symmetry.space_group_name_H-M   'P 1'
#
loop_
_entity.id
_entity.type
_entity.pdbx_description
1 polymer ?
#
loop_
_entity_poly.entity_id
_entity_poly.type
_entity_poly.pdbx_seq_one_letter_code
_entity_poly.pdbx_strand_id
1 'polypeptide(L)'
;MVMANNSVVISFTEDLGVSLKEENIKVYIENAKFSNGFVKLSNNMFLVPIQFFSDIYADTEITISFINIELIGSKNEQYSKVELKAKLNKMEYYVSYEITKKAVNYTQTGVIVSISASIVSAIFSNPSLAWILLSKIQLITYIPLNSNPLTSVLKLFFCGFSIENLIPSSFSNYIKIPHFSDAYLEARRYGIKTSSFIYNAEFLILDFLIILGSFPFIYIMTKIKIREITEKFIGLLKNYRYNVFLRYWIQSYLDLGMFATITFRTLVDKKISDYNWLDYLNGGISIIVIVIYKQILAILTPFVLFIGSALSYKKLHSQNNQEYLSRWGSLFLEFKNNKGFWSTQYYLIFFIRRLALIISQIYLNSYLKVQGALNIAFSLFQFIFLLAFKPYKEKLILISAFLAEGCVLITNILIYPILFDIENHKNVFKAIETTIVIMIFTESGIQTLFSLYKIAIGLKEIYNRIKNLISSKRYRIQNTDVVKVDTLEITSRNMIPFEQTIEITVNDNQK
;
A
#
# COMPACT_ATOMS: atom_id res chain seq x y z
N MET A 1 -10.61 18.67 12.04
CA MET A 1 -11.90 17.95 12.16
C MET A 1 -12.89 18.96 12.70
N VAL A 2 -13.63 19.63 11.82
CA VAL A 2 -14.68 20.59 12.18
C VAL A 2 -15.97 19.96 11.71
N MET A 3 -16.80 19.53 12.66
CA MET A 3 -18.16 19.10 12.36
C MET A 3 -18.92 20.35 11.92
N ALA A 4 -19.38 20.40 10.68
CA ALA A 4 -20.41 21.35 10.30
C ALA A 4 -21.70 20.89 11.01
N ASN A 5 -21.89 21.33 12.25
CA ASN A 5 -23.10 21.04 12.99
C ASN A 5 -24.22 21.87 12.35
N ASN A 6 -25.19 21.20 11.76
CA ASN A 6 -26.48 21.81 11.45
C ASN A 6 -27.10 22.26 12.78
N SER A 7 -27.17 23.58 12.98
CA SER A 7 -27.84 24.19 14.12
C SER A 7 -28.88 25.18 13.61
N VAL A 8 -29.99 25.30 14.32
CA VAL A 8 -31.07 26.22 13.95
C VAL A 8 -31.11 27.35 14.97
N VAL A 9 -31.10 28.59 14.47
CA VAL A 9 -31.30 29.78 15.29
C VAL A 9 -32.75 30.22 15.14
N ILE A 10 -33.45 30.31 16.28
CA ILE A 10 -34.79 30.86 16.39
C ILE A 10 -34.65 32.29 16.87
N SER A 11 -35.12 33.25 16.08
CA SER A 11 -35.12 34.67 16.43
C SER A 11 -36.54 35.22 16.45
N PHE A 12 -36.89 35.91 17.54
CA PHE A 12 -38.13 36.63 17.69
C PHE A 12 -37.91 38.13 17.40
N THR A 13 -38.93 38.79 16.86
CA THR A 13 -38.88 40.23 16.54
C THR A 13 -38.78 41.11 17.78
N GLU A 14 -39.20 40.59 18.93
CA GLU A 14 -39.08 41.22 20.24
C GLU A 14 -38.74 40.21 21.33
N ASP A 15 -38.28 40.71 22.48
CA ASP A 15 -38.05 39.89 23.67
C ASP A 15 -39.33 39.22 24.12
N LEU A 16 -39.23 37.95 24.49
CA LEU A 16 -40.37 37.18 24.99
C LEU A 16 -40.62 37.51 26.46
N GLY A 17 -41.89 37.72 26.80
CA GLY A 17 -42.33 37.90 28.19
C GLY A 17 -42.24 36.61 29.01
N VAL A 18 -42.13 35.45 28.35
CA VAL A 18 -41.99 34.13 28.99
C VAL A 18 -40.65 33.50 28.59
N SER A 19 -39.94 32.91 29.55
CA SER A 19 -38.70 32.20 29.26
C SER A 19 -38.99 30.83 28.66
N LEU A 20 -38.67 30.66 27.37
CA LEU A 20 -38.68 29.36 26.69
C LEU A 20 -37.70 28.38 27.35
N LYS A 21 -38.13 27.14 27.52
CA LYS A 21 -37.32 26.00 27.95
C LYS A 21 -37.33 24.92 26.88
N GLU A 22 -36.40 23.97 27.00
CA GLU A 22 -36.28 22.83 26.09
C GLU A 22 -37.58 22.01 25.97
N GLU A 23 -38.27 21.81 27.09
CA GLU A 23 -39.56 21.10 27.16
C GLU A 23 -40.69 21.77 26.36
N ASN A 24 -40.54 23.05 26.03
CA ASN A 24 -41.52 23.80 25.24
C ASN A 24 -41.30 23.67 23.73
N ILE A 25 -40.26 22.95 23.29
CA ILE A 25 -39.86 22.87 21.88
C ILE A 25 -39.85 21.41 21.43
N LYS A 26 -40.59 21.15 20.36
CA LYS A 26 -40.59 19.86 19.68
C LYS A 26 -39.99 20.01 18.29
N VAL A 27 -38.87 19.34 18.08
CA VAL A 27 -38.15 19.27 16.81
C VAL A 27 -38.56 18.00 16.08
N TYR A 28 -38.91 18.12 14.81
CA TYR A 28 -39.25 17.01 13.92
C TYR A 28 -38.44 17.10 12.62
N ILE A 29 -37.83 15.99 12.24
CA ILE A 29 -37.07 15.83 10.99
C ILE A 29 -37.48 14.49 10.42
N GLU A 30 -38.02 14.49 9.20
CA GLU A 30 -38.52 13.27 8.57
C GLU A 30 -37.36 12.31 8.25
N ASN A 31 -37.54 11.02 8.56
CA ASN A 31 -36.60 9.95 8.21
C ASN A 31 -35.16 10.11 8.73
N ALA A 32 -34.94 10.94 9.76
CA ALA A 32 -33.64 11.14 10.39
C ALA A 32 -33.63 10.71 11.86
N LYS A 33 -32.53 10.10 12.30
CA LYS A 33 -32.27 9.85 13.73
C LYS A 33 -31.39 10.96 14.27
N PHE A 34 -31.82 11.65 15.32
CA PHE A 34 -31.09 12.77 15.89
C PHE A 34 -31.33 12.93 17.38
N SER A 35 -30.47 13.71 18.03
CA SER A 35 -30.72 14.34 19.32
C SER A 35 -30.59 15.85 19.16
N ASN A 36 -31.44 16.60 19.84
CA ASN A 36 -31.40 18.05 19.88
C ASN A 36 -31.07 18.52 21.31
N GLY A 37 -30.57 19.74 21.41
CA GLY A 37 -30.50 20.46 22.68
C GLY A 37 -31.13 21.85 22.52
N PHE A 38 -31.05 22.64 23.58
CA PHE A 38 -31.56 24.01 23.58
C PHE A 38 -30.64 24.94 24.37
N VAL A 39 -30.21 26.03 23.72
CA VAL A 39 -29.34 27.04 24.33
C VAL A 39 -29.96 28.42 24.13
N LYS A 40 -30.26 29.10 25.23
CA LYS A 40 -30.68 30.51 25.20
C LYS A 40 -29.47 31.40 24.95
N LEU A 41 -29.50 32.18 23.86
CA LEU A 41 -28.46 33.16 23.55
C LEU A 41 -28.82 34.54 24.13
N SER A 42 -30.08 34.95 24.00
CA SER A 42 -30.67 36.17 24.56
C SER A 42 -32.16 35.95 24.84
N ASN A 43 -32.90 36.98 25.26
CA ASN A 43 -34.35 36.87 25.49
C ASN A 43 -35.18 36.74 24.21
N ASN A 44 -34.61 37.06 23.05
CA ASN A 44 -35.23 36.96 21.73
C ASN A 44 -34.51 36.00 20.76
N MET A 45 -33.37 35.40 21.15
CA MET A 45 -32.65 34.45 20.30
C MET A 45 -32.28 33.16 21.04
N PHE A 46 -32.57 32.04 20.37
CA PHE A 46 -32.34 30.70 20.90
C PHE A 46 -31.67 29.83 19.84
N LEU A 47 -30.72 29.02 20.27
CA LEU A 47 -30.01 28.07 19.43
C LEU A 47 -30.49 26.65 19.74
N VAL A 48 -30.87 25.94 18.69
CA VAL A 48 -31.20 24.51 18.73
C VAL A 48 -30.05 23.76 18.05
N PRO A 49 -29.03 23.31 18.82
CA PRO A 49 -28.02 22.41 18.28
C PRO A 49 -28.64 21.05 17.96
N ILE A 50 -28.34 20.52 16.78
CA ILE A 50 -28.83 19.20 16.36
C ILE A 50 -27.64 18.30 16.08
N GLN A 51 -27.67 17.12 16.67
CA GLN A 51 -26.69 16.07 16.45
C GLN A 51 -27.36 14.93 15.71
N PHE A 52 -26.89 14.66 14.50
CA PHE A 52 -27.42 13.62 13.65
C PHE A 52 -26.72 12.27 13.87
N PHE A 53 -27.51 11.20 13.81
CA PHE A 53 -27.06 9.80 13.85
C PHE A 53 -27.26 9.06 12.52
N SER A 54 -27.53 9.82 11.45
CA SER A 54 -27.77 9.33 10.08
C SER A 54 -27.43 10.43 9.08
N ASP A 55 -27.14 10.05 7.83
CA ASP A 55 -26.91 11.01 6.75
C ASP A 55 -28.13 11.93 6.57
N ILE A 56 -27.86 13.20 6.26
CA ILE A 56 -28.84 14.23 5.94
C ILE A 56 -28.59 14.70 4.52
N TYR A 57 -29.63 14.61 3.69
CA TYR A 57 -29.58 15.10 2.31
C TYR A 57 -29.72 16.63 2.29
N ALA A 58 -29.23 17.25 1.23
CA ALA A 58 -29.48 18.67 0.99
C ALA A 58 -31.00 18.94 0.99
N ASP A 59 -31.39 20.11 1.49
CA ASP A 59 -32.79 20.55 1.51
C ASP A 59 -33.74 19.71 2.40
N THR A 60 -33.21 18.84 3.27
CA THR A 60 -34.02 18.11 4.26
C THR A 60 -34.75 19.10 5.17
N GLU A 61 -36.08 19.01 5.24
CA GLU A 61 -36.90 19.93 6.02
C GLU A 61 -36.87 19.59 7.51
N ILE A 62 -36.62 20.60 8.34
CA ILE A 62 -36.79 20.53 9.79
C ILE A 62 -37.98 21.38 10.19
N THR A 63 -38.85 20.80 11.03
CA THR A 63 -40.01 21.48 11.60
C THR A 63 -39.80 21.65 13.11
N ILE A 64 -39.93 22.87 13.59
CA ILE A 64 -39.87 23.23 15.01
C ILE A 64 -41.24 23.73 15.41
N SER A 65 -41.81 23.10 16.43
CA SER A 65 -43.13 23.45 16.99
C SER A 65 -42.99 23.77 18.47
N PHE A 66 -43.79 24.73 18.93
CA PHE A 66 -43.83 25.13 20.34
C PHE A 66 -45.01 24.44 21.02
N ILE A 67 -44.74 23.76 22.13
CA ILE A 67 -45.73 22.97 22.89
C ILE A 67 -45.84 23.49 24.32
N ASN A 68 -47.06 23.40 24.86
CA ASN A 68 -47.37 23.73 26.26
C ASN A 68 -46.93 25.14 26.69
N ILE A 69 -46.89 26.10 25.75
CA ILE A 69 -46.57 27.50 26.03
C ILE A 69 -47.35 28.42 25.07
N GLU A 70 -47.81 29.55 25.59
CA GLU A 70 -48.27 30.67 24.77
C GLU A 70 -47.11 31.66 24.61
N LEU A 71 -46.76 31.94 23.36
CA LEU A 71 -45.67 32.84 23.04
C LEU A 71 -46.19 34.27 23.04
N ILE A 72 -45.84 35.03 24.07
CA ILE A 72 -46.23 36.44 24.24
C ILE A 72 -44.96 37.28 24.24
N GLY A 73 -44.90 38.25 23.33
CA GLY A 73 -43.81 39.21 23.27
C GLY A 73 -43.95 40.33 24.29
N SER A 74 -42.87 41.08 24.51
CA SER A 74 -42.80 42.14 25.54
C SER A 74 -43.79 43.30 25.32
N LYS A 75 -44.37 43.44 24.13
CA LYS A 75 -45.43 44.41 23.83
C LYS A 75 -46.85 43.83 23.94
N ASN A 76 -47.02 42.65 24.55
CA ASN A 76 -48.27 41.90 24.60
C ASN A 76 -48.79 41.44 23.22
N GLU A 77 -47.92 41.37 22.22
CA GLU A 77 -48.26 40.73 20.95
C GLU A 77 -48.20 39.21 21.11
N GLN A 78 -49.30 38.53 20.76
CA GLN A 78 -49.38 37.08 20.81
C GLN A 78 -48.86 36.50 19.49
N TYR A 79 -47.78 35.72 19.56
CA TYR A 79 -47.35 34.93 18.42
C TYR A 79 -48.35 33.78 18.22
N SER A 80 -48.93 33.68 17.03
CA SER A 80 -49.78 32.54 16.65
C SER A 80 -48.99 31.23 16.81
N LYS A 81 -49.67 30.09 16.99
CA LYS A 81 -49.02 28.76 16.97
C LYS A 81 -48.38 28.53 15.61
N VAL A 82 -47.12 28.93 15.46
CA VAL A 82 -46.36 28.84 14.21
C VAL A 82 -45.45 27.63 14.30
N GLU A 83 -45.63 26.71 13.35
CA GLU A 83 -44.60 25.72 13.03
C GLU A 83 -43.53 26.42 12.19
N LEU A 84 -42.30 26.45 12.69
CA LEU A 84 -41.17 27.00 11.97
C LEU A 84 -40.55 25.91 11.12
N LYS A 85 -40.41 26.18 9.83
CA LYS A 85 -39.80 25.27 8.86
C LYS A 85 -38.48 25.85 8.38
N ALA A 86 -37.44 25.04 8.37
CA ALA A 86 -36.14 25.40 7.81
C ALA A 86 -35.58 24.23 7.00
N LYS A 87 -34.54 24.51 6.21
CA LYS A 87 -33.84 23.51 5.41
C LYS A 87 -32.46 23.25 5.99
N LEU A 88 -32.12 21.99 6.12
CA LEU A 88 -30.81 21.54 6.62
C LEU A 88 -29.80 21.45 5.48
N ASN A 89 -28.53 21.68 5.82
CA ASN A 89 -27.44 21.42 4.87
C ASN A 89 -27.17 19.92 4.78
N LYS A 90 -26.68 19.47 3.62
CA LYS A 90 -26.21 18.09 3.43
C LYS A 90 -25.13 17.78 4.47
N MET A 91 -25.31 16.67 5.19
CA MET A 91 -24.37 16.18 6.19
C MET A 91 -24.22 14.67 6.05
N GLU A 92 -22.98 14.20 5.89
CA GLU A 92 -22.69 12.77 5.96
C GLU A 92 -22.43 12.37 7.41
N TYR A 93 -23.18 11.39 7.91
CA TYR A 93 -22.98 10.84 9.23
C TYR A 93 -21.73 9.98 9.25
N TYR A 94 -20.74 10.46 9.98
CA TYR A 94 -19.56 9.68 10.28
C TYR A 94 -19.92 8.64 11.35
N VAL A 95 -19.91 7.37 10.97
CA VAL A 95 -20.03 6.23 11.89
C VAL A 95 -19.08 6.45 13.08
N SER A 96 -19.60 6.22 14.30
CA SER A 96 -18.87 6.29 15.57
C SER A 96 -17.37 6.08 15.40
N TYR A 97 -16.57 7.04 15.89
CA TYR A 97 -15.10 7.01 15.83
C TYR A 97 -14.54 5.64 16.26
N GLU A 98 -15.16 4.97 17.23
CA GLU A 98 -14.74 3.66 17.70
C GLU A 98 -15.00 2.52 16.70
N ILE A 99 -16.18 2.48 16.08
CA ILE A 99 -16.52 1.46 15.07
C ILE A 99 -15.63 1.66 13.84
N THR A 100 -15.43 2.92 13.45
CA THR A 100 -14.52 3.34 12.37
C THR A 100 -13.08 2.91 12.65
N LYS A 101 -12.57 3.18 13.87
CA LYS A 101 -11.22 2.77 14.28
C LYS A 101 -11.05 1.26 14.29
N LYS A 102 -12.05 0.52 14.77
CA LYS A 102 -12.03 -0.95 14.76
C LYS A 102 -11.97 -1.51 13.33
N ALA A 103 -12.80 -1.00 12.42
CA ALA A 103 -12.83 -1.46 11.02
C ALA A 103 -11.50 -1.20 10.29
N VAL A 104 -10.91 -0.01 10.47
CA VAL A 104 -9.59 0.32 9.95
C VAL A 104 -8.52 -0.60 10.53
N ASN A 105 -8.52 -0.82 11.85
CA ASN A 105 -7.55 -1.69 12.52
C ASN A 105 -7.65 -3.16 12.05
N TYR A 106 -8.85 -3.70 11.84
CA TYR A 106 -9.01 -5.07 11.31
C TYR A 106 -8.46 -5.19 9.89
N THR A 107 -8.71 -4.18 9.06
CA THR A 107 -8.20 -4.13 7.69
C THR A 107 -6.67 -4.08 7.69
N GLN A 108 -6.07 -3.16 8.46
CA GLN A 108 -4.62 -3.07 8.64
C GLN A 108 -4.02 -4.39 9.12
N THR A 109 -4.60 -4.98 10.16
CA THR A 109 -4.10 -6.24 10.75
C THR A 109 -4.11 -7.38 9.73
N GLY A 110 -5.22 -7.57 9.00
CA GLY A 110 -5.33 -8.61 7.98
C GLY A 110 -4.30 -8.44 6.86
N VAL A 111 -4.05 -7.19 6.45
CA VAL A 111 -3.05 -6.86 5.43
C VAL A 111 -1.63 -7.11 5.92
N ILE A 112 -1.29 -6.66 7.14
CA ILE A 112 0.02 -6.88 7.75
C ILE A 112 0.30 -8.38 7.82
N VAL A 113 -0.64 -9.19 8.30
CA VAL A 113 -0.50 -10.65 8.35
C VAL A 113 -0.22 -11.23 6.96
N SER A 114 -0.96 -10.78 5.95
CA SER A 114 -0.80 -11.25 4.57
C SER A 114 0.57 -10.89 3.99
N ILE A 115 1.02 -9.65 4.21
CA ILE A 115 2.34 -9.16 3.77
C ILE A 115 3.45 -9.91 4.50
N SER A 116 3.38 -10.01 5.83
CA SER A 116 4.37 -10.72 6.64
C SER A 116 4.51 -12.18 6.22
N ALA A 117 3.40 -12.89 6.03
CA ALA A 117 3.43 -14.27 5.54
C ALA A 117 4.11 -14.37 4.16
N SER A 118 3.83 -13.41 3.27
CA SER A 118 4.42 -13.39 1.93
C SER A 118 5.91 -13.04 1.92
N ILE A 119 6.36 -12.12 2.79
CA ILE A 119 7.78 -11.79 2.99
C ILE A 119 8.52 -12.99 3.58
N VAL A 120 7.96 -13.65 4.60
CA VAL A 120 8.55 -14.87 5.18
C VAL A 120 8.64 -15.96 4.11
N SER A 121 7.59 -16.15 3.30
CA SER A 121 7.62 -17.06 2.15
C SER A 121 8.74 -16.70 1.16
N ALA A 122 9.02 -15.42 0.95
CA ALA A 122 10.11 -14.97 0.07
C ALA A 122 11.51 -15.36 0.57
N ILE A 123 11.69 -15.54 1.89
CA ILE A 123 12.96 -16.03 2.47
C ILE A 123 13.18 -17.50 2.08
N PHE A 124 12.11 -18.28 2.09
CA PHE A 124 12.16 -19.72 1.81
C PHE A 124 11.99 -20.07 0.33
N SER A 125 11.48 -19.13 -0.49
CA SER A 125 11.09 -19.39 -1.87
C SER A 125 11.24 -18.15 -2.76
N ASN A 126 10.40 -18.00 -3.78
CA ASN A 126 10.44 -16.89 -4.72
C ASN A 126 9.67 -15.66 -4.17
N PRO A 127 10.25 -14.45 -4.15
CA PRO A 127 9.56 -13.25 -3.66
C PRO A 127 8.33 -12.81 -4.46
N SER A 128 8.07 -13.37 -5.65
CA SER A 128 6.99 -12.89 -6.52
C SER A 128 5.61 -12.86 -5.85
N LEU A 129 5.33 -13.75 -4.88
CA LEU A 129 4.04 -13.72 -4.14
C LEU A 129 3.87 -12.45 -3.32
N ALA A 130 4.92 -12.01 -2.62
CA ALA A 130 4.90 -10.74 -1.89
C ALA A 130 4.72 -9.56 -2.84
N TRP A 131 5.35 -9.60 -4.02
CA TRP A 131 5.23 -8.55 -5.03
C TRP A 131 3.86 -8.43 -5.65
N ILE A 132 3.20 -9.55 -5.91
CA ILE A 132 1.83 -9.56 -6.42
C ILE A 132 0.88 -8.95 -5.38
N LEU A 133 0.99 -9.37 -4.11
CA LEU A 133 0.17 -8.86 -3.02
C LEU A 133 0.39 -7.35 -2.81
N LEU A 134 1.64 -6.90 -2.72
CA LEU A 134 1.97 -5.48 -2.53
C LEU A 134 1.52 -4.63 -3.73
N SER A 135 1.67 -5.14 -4.96
CA SER A 135 1.19 -4.44 -6.15
C SER A 135 -0.32 -4.25 -6.15
N LYS A 136 -1.08 -5.28 -5.77
CA LYS A 136 -2.54 -5.19 -5.61
C LYS A 136 -2.93 -4.16 -4.56
N ILE A 137 -2.30 -4.22 -3.39
CA ILE A 137 -2.56 -3.28 -2.29
C ILE A 137 -2.35 -1.85 -2.78
N GLN A 138 -1.18 -1.55 -3.35
CA GLN A 138 -0.89 -0.22 -3.90
C GLN A 138 -1.96 0.30 -4.87
N LEU A 139 -2.43 -0.55 -5.80
CA LEU A 139 -3.46 -0.15 -6.77
C LEU A 139 -4.82 0.15 -6.11
N ILE A 140 -5.18 -0.62 -5.08
CA ILE A 140 -6.44 -0.48 -4.35
C ILE A 140 -6.39 0.70 -3.37
N THR A 141 -5.26 0.89 -2.68
CA THR A 141 -5.12 1.93 -1.66
C THR A 141 -5.37 3.32 -2.25
N TYR A 142 -4.91 3.62 -3.47
CA TYR A 142 -5.09 4.95 -4.06
C TYR A 142 -6.47 5.20 -4.68
N ILE A 143 -7.39 4.22 -4.64
CA ILE A 143 -8.74 4.39 -5.16
C ILE A 143 -9.46 5.61 -4.55
N PRO A 144 -9.41 5.90 -3.23
CA PRO A 144 -10.12 7.04 -2.63
C PRO A 144 -9.42 8.39 -2.78
N LEU A 145 -8.29 8.46 -3.48
CA LEU A 145 -7.57 9.72 -3.70
C LEU A 145 -8.34 10.68 -4.62
N ASN A 146 -9.21 10.14 -5.46
CA ASN A 146 -10.11 10.90 -6.31
C ASN A 146 -11.32 11.46 -5.56
N SER A 147 -12.00 12.41 -6.20
CA SER A 147 -13.27 12.96 -5.70
C SER A 147 -14.46 12.02 -5.93
N ASN A 148 -14.24 10.70 -6.02
CA ASN A 148 -15.34 9.75 -6.20
C ASN A 148 -16.26 9.77 -4.97
N PRO A 149 -17.59 9.73 -5.16
CA PRO A 149 -18.58 9.63 -4.09
C PRO A 149 -18.61 8.22 -3.49
N LEU A 150 -17.46 7.71 -3.04
CA LEU A 150 -17.38 6.44 -2.33
C LEU A 150 -18.14 6.56 -1.01
N THR A 151 -18.87 5.52 -0.65
CA THR A 151 -19.44 5.35 0.70
C THR A 151 -18.35 5.50 1.75
N SER A 152 -18.70 6.08 2.90
CA SER A 152 -17.77 6.30 4.02
C SER A 152 -17.04 5.02 4.46
N VAL A 153 -17.73 3.88 4.45
CA VAL A 153 -17.14 2.57 4.79
C VAL A 153 -16.07 2.14 3.78
N LEU A 154 -16.37 2.15 2.46
CA LEU A 154 -15.36 1.83 1.43
C LEU A 154 -14.14 2.75 1.50
N LYS A 155 -14.36 4.04 1.74
CA LYS A 155 -13.27 5.00 1.89
C LYS A 155 -12.37 4.63 3.08
N LEU A 156 -12.97 4.37 4.25
CA LEU A 156 -12.24 3.93 5.44
C LEU A 156 -11.52 2.60 5.22
N PHE A 157 -12.18 1.65 4.56
CA PHE A 157 -11.61 0.35 4.22
C PHE A 157 -10.36 0.51 3.35
N PHE A 158 -10.44 1.24 2.24
CA PHE A 158 -9.29 1.49 1.36
C PHE A 158 -8.18 2.31 2.02
N CYS A 159 -8.52 3.33 2.82
CA CYS A 159 -7.54 4.07 3.63
C CYS A 159 -6.83 3.16 4.66
N GLY A 160 -7.48 2.09 5.13
CA GLY A 160 -6.86 1.08 5.99
C GLY A 160 -5.68 0.34 5.33
N PHE A 161 -5.57 0.36 4.00
CA PHE A 161 -4.44 -0.22 3.27
C PHE A 161 -3.27 0.76 3.06
N SER A 162 -3.35 1.99 3.58
CA SER A 162 -2.28 2.98 3.34
C SER A 162 -0.98 2.55 4.01
N ILE A 163 0.15 2.81 3.34
CA ILE A 163 1.46 2.39 3.83
C ILE A 163 1.78 3.03 5.19
N GLU A 164 1.38 4.29 5.39
CA GLU A 164 1.48 5.02 6.68
C GLU A 164 0.74 4.30 7.82
N ASN A 165 -0.33 3.58 7.49
CA ASN A 165 -1.15 2.84 8.44
C ASN A 165 -0.62 1.43 8.70
N LEU A 166 0.19 0.87 7.79
CA LEU A 166 0.74 -0.48 7.91
C LEU A 166 2.04 -0.52 8.71
N ILE A 167 2.80 0.59 8.72
CA ILE A 167 4.13 0.65 9.31
C ILE A 167 4.21 1.89 10.20
N PRO A 168 4.57 1.76 11.50
CA PRO A 168 4.70 2.91 12.39
C PRO A 168 5.71 3.91 11.83
N SER A 169 5.30 5.17 11.70
CA SER A 169 6.14 6.26 11.24
C SER A 169 7.34 6.44 12.17
N SER A 170 8.55 6.23 11.64
CA SER A 170 9.78 6.41 12.42
C SER A 170 10.14 7.89 12.53
N PHE A 171 9.87 8.71 11.50
CA PHE A 171 10.21 10.13 11.52
C PHE A 171 9.20 11.00 12.27
N SER A 172 7.95 10.56 12.45
CA SER A 172 6.93 11.33 13.18
C SER A 172 7.32 11.64 14.62
N ASN A 173 8.17 10.80 15.22
CA ASN A 173 8.64 10.96 16.60
C ASN A 173 9.81 11.95 16.70
N TYR A 174 10.54 12.18 15.61
CA TYR A 174 11.75 13.03 15.58
C TYR A 174 11.53 14.36 14.86
N ILE A 175 10.65 14.41 13.86
CA ILE A 175 10.30 15.62 13.11
C ILE A 175 8.91 16.06 13.57
N LYS A 176 8.87 17.04 14.48
CA LYS A 176 7.60 17.71 14.79
C LYS A 176 7.09 18.41 13.52
N ILE A 177 5.80 18.24 13.25
CA ILE A 177 5.11 18.59 12.00
C ILE A 177 4.70 20.09 11.84
N PRO A 178 4.88 21.05 12.78
CA PRO A 178 4.11 22.30 12.76
C PRO A 178 4.48 23.30 11.64
N HIS A 179 5.35 22.96 10.69
CA HIS A 179 5.82 23.87 9.64
C HIS A 179 5.58 23.41 8.20
N PHE A 180 4.98 22.24 7.98
CA PHE A 180 4.65 21.81 6.62
C PHE A 180 3.24 22.27 6.23
N SER A 181 3.10 22.72 4.98
CA SER A 181 1.79 23.03 4.41
C SER A 181 0.89 21.80 4.35
N ASP A 182 -0.40 22.05 4.54
CA ASP A 182 -1.47 21.10 4.29
C ASP A 182 -1.45 20.62 2.84
N ALA A 183 -1.72 19.33 2.61
CA ALA A 183 -1.92 18.81 1.26
C ALA A 183 -3.19 19.40 0.59
N TYR A 184 -3.29 19.31 -0.73
CA TYR A 184 -4.53 19.69 -1.44
C TYR A 184 -5.76 18.90 -0.94
N LEU A 185 -6.96 19.42 -1.17
CA LEU A 185 -8.18 18.98 -0.47
C LEU A 185 -8.45 17.47 -0.56
N GLU A 186 -8.33 16.87 -1.74
CA GLU A 186 -8.61 15.46 -1.95
C GLU A 186 -7.55 14.56 -1.30
N ALA A 187 -6.27 14.95 -1.34
CA ALA A 187 -5.20 14.23 -0.62
C ALA A 187 -5.42 14.27 0.91
N ARG A 188 -5.87 15.40 1.46
CA ARG A 188 -6.27 15.49 2.88
C ARG A 188 -7.45 14.60 3.20
N ARG A 189 -8.45 14.56 2.32
CA ARG A 189 -9.61 13.66 2.45
C ARG A 189 -9.23 12.19 2.40
N TYR A 190 -8.17 11.84 1.68
CA TYR A 190 -7.61 10.49 1.62
C TYR A 190 -6.80 10.12 2.88
N GLY A 191 -6.29 11.10 3.62
CA GLY A 191 -5.56 10.91 4.87
C GLY A 191 -4.12 11.43 4.87
N ILE A 192 -3.65 11.99 3.75
CA ILE A 192 -2.33 12.62 3.66
C ILE A 192 -2.39 13.97 4.37
N LYS A 193 -1.68 14.06 5.50
CA LYS A 193 -1.74 15.23 6.38
C LYS A 193 -0.92 16.40 5.86
N THR A 194 0.20 16.13 5.19
CA THR A 194 1.15 17.16 4.78
C THR A 194 1.46 17.10 3.30
N SER A 195 1.83 18.24 2.71
CA SER A 195 2.37 18.32 1.36
C SER A 195 3.83 17.86 1.27
N SER A 196 4.46 17.46 2.37
CA SER A 196 5.89 17.12 2.40
C SER A 196 6.17 15.80 1.71
N PHE A 197 6.96 15.85 0.62
CA PHE A 197 7.35 14.65 -0.11
C PHE A 197 8.15 13.71 0.81
N ILE A 198 9.10 14.26 1.57
CA ILE A 198 9.96 13.49 2.47
C ILE A 198 9.13 12.79 3.54
N TYR A 199 8.13 13.48 4.09
CA TYR A 199 7.25 12.92 5.11
C TYR A 199 6.40 11.78 4.53
N ASN A 200 5.74 12.02 3.39
CA ASN A 200 4.85 11.03 2.78
C ASN A 200 5.62 9.82 2.21
N ALA A 201 6.84 10.04 1.72
CA ALA A 201 7.72 9.00 1.18
C ALA A 201 8.67 8.39 2.23
N GLU A 202 8.48 8.68 3.53
CA GLU A 202 9.44 8.32 4.59
C GLU A 202 9.79 6.83 4.57
N PHE A 203 8.79 5.97 4.38
CA PHE A 203 8.96 4.53 4.42
C PHE A 203 9.77 4.04 3.22
N LEU A 204 9.52 4.61 2.04
CA LEU A 204 10.26 4.28 0.82
C LEU A 204 11.73 4.71 0.97
N ILE A 205 11.96 5.90 1.51
CA ILE A 205 13.32 6.40 1.77
C ILE A 205 14.03 5.49 2.78
N LEU A 206 13.37 5.11 3.88
CA LEU A 206 13.93 4.22 4.88
C LEU A 206 14.23 2.82 4.30
N ASP A 207 13.31 2.24 3.54
CA ASP A 207 13.51 0.95 2.88
C ASP A 207 14.70 1.01 1.91
N PHE A 208 14.81 2.09 1.12
CA PHE A 208 15.96 2.31 0.25
C PHE A 208 17.28 2.40 1.03
N LEU A 209 17.29 3.09 2.17
CA LEU A 209 18.47 3.20 3.03
C LEU A 209 18.83 1.85 3.68
N ILE A 210 17.85 1.06 4.10
CA ILE A 210 18.06 -0.30 4.64
C ILE A 210 18.67 -1.19 3.56
N ILE A 211 18.12 -1.15 2.34
CA ILE A 211 18.70 -1.83 1.18
C ILE A 211 20.14 -1.34 1.05
N LEU A 212 20.39 -0.06 0.80
CA LEU A 212 21.74 0.49 0.59
C LEU A 212 22.74 0.10 1.70
N GLY A 213 22.33 0.16 2.97
CA GLY A 213 23.14 -0.23 4.13
C GLY A 213 23.36 -1.73 4.28
N SER A 214 22.47 -2.57 3.75
CA SER A 214 22.68 -4.02 3.71
C SER A 214 23.79 -4.44 2.76
N PHE A 215 24.11 -3.63 1.73
CA PHE A 215 25.19 -3.91 0.79
C PHE A 215 26.58 -4.04 1.44
N PRO A 216 27.10 -3.03 2.16
CA PRO A 216 28.40 -3.14 2.82
C PRO A 216 28.40 -4.25 3.87
N PHE A 217 27.28 -4.47 4.56
CA PHE A 217 27.13 -5.58 5.52
C PHE A 217 27.29 -6.95 4.85
N ILE A 218 26.55 -7.21 3.75
CA ILE A 218 26.67 -8.45 2.98
C ILE A 218 28.11 -8.63 2.48
N TYR A 219 28.73 -7.55 1.99
CA TYR A 219 30.12 -7.58 1.55
C TYR A 219 31.10 -7.95 2.67
N ILE A 220 31.00 -7.34 3.85
CA ILE A 220 31.84 -7.68 5.01
C ILE A 220 31.65 -9.15 5.42
N MET A 221 30.41 -9.63 5.42
CA MET A 221 30.11 -11.03 5.75
C MET A 221 30.75 -12.02 4.77
N THR A 222 31.01 -11.64 3.52
CA THR A 222 31.79 -12.47 2.58
C THR A 222 33.28 -12.60 2.94
N LYS A 223 33.80 -11.77 3.85
CA LYS A 223 35.21 -11.79 4.27
C LYS A 223 35.47 -12.61 5.53
N ILE A 224 34.42 -13.13 6.17
CA ILE A 224 34.55 -13.94 7.38
C ILE A 224 35.17 -15.31 7.04
N LYS A 225 35.99 -15.88 7.94
CA LYS A 225 36.67 -17.18 7.74
C LYS A 225 35.77 -18.42 7.92
N ILE A 226 34.45 -18.24 8.01
CA ILE A 226 33.48 -19.32 8.21
C ILE A 226 32.91 -19.73 6.86
N ARG A 227 33.37 -20.87 6.31
CA ARG A 227 33.09 -21.31 4.93
C ARG A 227 31.60 -21.26 4.56
N GLU A 228 30.73 -21.79 5.41
CA GLU A 228 29.28 -21.88 5.16
C GLU A 228 28.60 -20.51 5.12
N ILE A 229 29.03 -19.58 5.97
CA ILE A 229 28.53 -18.20 5.99
C ILE A 229 29.00 -17.50 4.73
N THR A 230 30.30 -17.59 4.43
CA THR A 230 30.90 -16.95 3.27
C THR A 230 30.29 -17.43 1.95
N GLU A 231 30.05 -18.73 1.77
CA GLU A 231 29.37 -19.28 0.59
C GLU A 231 27.94 -18.70 0.43
N LYS A 232 27.16 -18.63 1.53
CA LYS A 232 25.81 -18.03 1.51
C LYS A 232 25.84 -16.55 1.15
N PHE A 233 26.72 -15.77 1.79
CA PHE A 233 26.81 -14.33 1.57
C PHE A 233 27.38 -13.98 0.18
N ILE A 234 28.26 -14.80 -0.39
CA ILE A 234 28.70 -14.67 -1.79
C ILE A 234 27.50 -14.88 -2.73
N GLY A 235 26.66 -15.88 -2.46
CA GLY A 235 25.41 -16.09 -3.21
C GLY A 235 24.45 -14.89 -3.11
N LEU A 236 24.24 -14.36 -1.90
CA LEU A 236 23.44 -13.16 -1.67
C LEU A 236 24.01 -11.94 -2.40
N LEU A 237 25.33 -11.71 -2.34
CA LEU A 237 26.00 -10.58 -2.98
C LEU A 237 25.83 -10.62 -4.52
N LYS A 238 25.87 -11.82 -5.12
CA LYS A 238 25.59 -12.00 -6.56
C LYS A 238 24.16 -11.56 -6.92
N ASN A 239 23.17 -11.93 -6.10
CA ASN A 239 21.78 -11.52 -6.30
C ASN A 239 21.58 -10.01 -6.03
N TYR A 240 22.35 -9.46 -5.10
CA TYR A 240 22.19 -8.11 -4.59
C TYR A 240 22.53 -7.02 -5.63
N ARG A 241 23.57 -7.23 -6.45
CA ARG A 241 24.16 -6.19 -7.32
C ARG A 241 23.17 -5.45 -8.25
N TYR A 242 22.17 -6.14 -8.81
CA TYR A 242 21.20 -5.52 -9.73
C TYR A 242 19.74 -5.86 -9.41
N ASN A 243 19.45 -7.05 -8.87
CA ASN A 243 18.07 -7.54 -8.78
C ASN A 243 17.28 -6.86 -7.66
N VAL A 244 17.95 -6.53 -6.55
CA VAL A 244 17.29 -5.91 -5.39
C VAL A 244 16.90 -4.47 -5.72
N PHE A 245 17.82 -3.68 -6.28
CA PHE A 245 17.54 -2.30 -6.68
C PHE A 245 16.47 -2.21 -7.77
N LEU A 246 16.51 -3.09 -8.78
CA LEU A 246 15.47 -3.12 -9.82
C LEU A 246 14.09 -3.48 -9.24
N ARG A 247 14.01 -4.42 -8.30
CA ARG A 247 12.75 -4.78 -7.64
C ARG A 247 12.22 -3.64 -6.77
N TYR A 248 13.08 -3.01 -5.97
CA TYR A 248 12.73 -1.81 -5.22
C TYR A 248 12.20 -0.72 -6.16
N TRP A 249 12.90 -0.47 -7.27
CA TRP A 249 12.48 0.52 -8.28
C TRP A 249 11.10 0.22 -8.87
N ILE A 250 10.85 -1.03 -9.28
CA ILE A 250 9.55 -1.47 -9.81
C ILE A 250 8.44 -1.29 -8.76
N GLN A 251 8.73 -1.66 -7.51
CA GLN A 251 7.76 -1.64 -6.42
C GLN A 251 7.41 -0.22 -5.98
N SER A 252 8.41 0.64 -5.79
CA SER A 252 8.25 2.01 -5.31
C SER A 252 7.76 2.98 -6.39
N TYR A 253 7.68 2.55 -7.66
CA TYR A 253 7.32 3.38 -8.80
C TYR A 253 6.01 4.17 -8.63
N LEU A 254 4.95 3.50 -8.16
CA LEU A 254 3.64 4.13 -8.04
C LEU A 254 3.64 5.13 -6.89
N ASP A 255 4.13 4.71 -5.72
CA ASP A 255 4.07 5.51 -4.51
C ASP A 255 4.94 6.77 -4.63
N LEU A 256 6.18 6.64 -5.16
CA LEU A 256 7.04 7.79 -5.47
C LEU A 256 6.36 8.75 -6.43
N GLY A 257 5.71 8.23 -7.47
CA GLY A 257 4.99 9.04 -8.45
C GLY A 257 3.79 9.76 -7.85
N MET A 258 3.01 9.07 -7.03
CA MET A 258 1.86 9.64 -6.32
C MET A 258 2.32 10.76 -5.37
N PHE A 259 3.25 10.48 -4.45
CA PHE A 259 3.68 11.46 -3.46
C PHE A 259 4.32 12.69 -4.10
N ALA A 260 5.18 12.49 -5.10
CA ALA A 260 5.79 13.59 -5.82
C ALA A 260 4.71 14.46 -6.49
N THR A 261 3.78 13.84 -7.22
CA THR A 261 2.73 14.57 -7.95
C THR A 261 1.74 15.26 -6.99
N ILE A 262 1.41 14.64 -5.84
CA ILE A 262 0.59 15.25 -4.77
C ILE A 262 1.25 16.52 -4.24
N THR A 263 2.55 16.45 -3.91
CA THR A 263 3.28 17.63 -3.43
C THR A 263 3.27 18.74 -4.47
N PHE A 264 3.57 18.42 -5.73
CA PHE A 264 3.58 19.43 -6.78
C PHE A 264 2.22 20.05 -7.07
N ARG A 265 1.15 19.26 -7.11
CA ARG A 265 -0.20 19.80 -7.26
C ARG A 265 -0.53 20.76 -6.11
N THR A 266 -0.16 20.39 -4.88
CA THR A 266 -0.35 21.25 -3.70
C THR A 266 0.39 22.59 -3.84
N LEU A 267 1.60 22.59 -4.39
CA LEU A 267 2.36 23.83 -4.64
C LEU A 267 1.68 24.68 -5.72
N VAL A 268 1.24 24.07 -6.82
CA VAL A 268 0.55 24.81 -7.89
C VAL A 268 -0.74 25.49 -7.38
N ASP A 269 -1.48 24.84 -6.47
CA ASP A 269 -2.75 25.35 -5.94
C ASP A 269 -2.55 26.44 -4.86
N LYS A 270 -1.36 26.58 -4.27
CA LYS A 270 -1.10 27.52 -3.15
C LYS A 270 -0.68 28.91 -3.65
N LYS A 271 -1.22 29.96 -3.03
CA LYS A 271 -0.79 31.35 -3.31
C LYS A 271 0.64 31.60 -2.83
N ILE A 272 1.41 32.34 -3.62
CA ILE A 272 2.83 32.67 -3.35
C ILE A 272 3.04 33.35 -1.99
N SER A 273 2.04 34.09 -1.49
CA SER A 273 2.07 34.76 -0.18
C SER A 273 2.14 33.82 1.02
N ASP A 274 1.74 32.56 0.86
CA ASP A 274 1.50 31.64 1.97
C ASP A 274 2.68 30.69 2.19
N TYR A 275 3.79 30.88 1.46
CA TYR A 275 4.95 30.00 1.46
C TYR A 275 5.96 30.36 2.54
N ASN A 276 6.31 29.37 3.37
CA ASN A 276 7.47 29.46 4.25
C ASN A 276 8.72 28.90 3.56
N TRP A 277 9.92 29.20 4.09
CA TRP A 277 11.20 28.72 3.51
C TRP A 277 11.26 27.18 3.37
N LEU A 278 10.64 26.45 4.30
CA LEU A 278 10.51 24.99 4.25
C LEU A 278 9.62 24.51 3.10
N ASP A 279 8.58 25.27 2.75
CA ASP A 279 7.73 24.97 1.58
C ASP A 279 8.53 25.15 0.29
N TYR A 280 9.42 26.14 0.21
CA TYR A 280 10.31 26.33 -0.93
C TYR A 280 11.34 25.19 -1.06
N LEU A 281 11.94 24.74 0.04
CA LEU A 281 12.88 23.62 0.02
C LEU A 281 12.19 22.31 -0.35
N ASN A 282 11.04 22.01 0.27
CA ASN A 282 10.23 20.85 -0.07
C ASN A 282 9.72 20.92 -1.51
N GLY A 283 9.35 22.11 -1.99
CA GLY A 283 8.96 22.35 -3.36
C GLY A 283 10.09 22.14 -4.35
N GLY A 284 11.29 22.63 -4.05
CA GLY A 284 12.50 22.41 -4.85
C GLY A 284 12.85 20.92 -4.95
N ILE A 285 12.85 20.20 -3.82
CA ILE A 285 13.06 18.74 -3.79
C ILE A 285 11.99 18.02 -4.61
N SER A 286 10.72 18.42 -4.46
CA SER A 286 9.61 17.79 -5.17
C SER A 286 9.67 18.07 -6.68
N ILE A 287 10.07 19.26 -7.10
CA ILE A 287 10.32 19.59 -8.52
C ILE A 287 11.46 18.73 -9.05
N ILE A 288 12.58 18.62 -8.34
CA ILE A 288 13.71 17.76 -8.73
C ILE A 288 13.24 16.30 -8.85
N VAL A 289 12.53 15.79 -7.85
CA VAL A 289 12.01 14.43 -7.84
C VAL A 289 11.00 14.23 -8.97
N ILE A 290 10.15 15.19 -9.29
CA ILE A 290 9.20 15.09 -10.41
C ILE A 290 9.89 15.18 -11.75
N VAL A 291 10.92 16.01 -11.90
CA VAL A 291 11.70 16.09 -13.13
C VAL A 291 12.42 14.77 -13.34
N ILE A 292 13.08 14.25 -12.30
CA ILE A 292 13.68 12.91 -12.29
C ILE A 292 12.61 11.85 -12.56
N TYR A 293 11.43 11.97 -11.96
CA TYR A 293 10.34 11.02 -12.16
C TYR A 293 9.83 11.06 -13.60
N LYS A 294 9.52 12.23 -14.15
CA LYS A 294 9.04 12.38 -15.52
C LYS A 294 10.09 11.90 -16.53
N GLN A 295 11.34 12.35 -16.39
CA GLN A 295 12.41 12.03 -17.33
C GLN A 295 12.88 10.57 -17.21
N ILE A 296 13.16 10.09 -16.00
CA ILE A 296 13.74 8.77 -15.76
C ILE A 296 12.65 7.69 -15.55
N LEU A 297 11.65 7.96 -14.70
CA LEU A 297 10.63 6.96 -14.33
C LEU A 297 9.53 6.84 -15.38
N ALA A 298 8.92 7.93 -15.84
CA ALA A 298 7.78 7.87 -16.75
C ALA A 298 8.17 7.64 -18.21
N ILE A 299 9.25 8.29 -18.68
CA ILE A 299 9.65 8.23 -20.10
C ILE A 299 10.74 7.18 -20.33
N LEU A 300 11.86 7.29 -19.62
CA LEU A 300 13.03 6.43 -19.89
C LEU A 300 12.78 4.97 -19.49
N THR A 301 12.14 4.70 -18.34
CA THR A 301 11.99 3.32 -17.83
C THR A 301 11.17 2.42 -18.78
N PRO A 302 9.95 2.80 -19.23
CA PRO A 302 9.21 2.02 -20.23
C PRO A 302 9.99 1.83 -21.53
N PHE A 303 10.67 2.88 -22.01
CA PHE A 303 11.43 2.84 -23.25
C PHE A 303 12.63 1.89 -23.18
N VAL A 304 13.42 1.98 -22.10
CA VAL A 304 14.55 1.08 -21.82
C VAL A 304 14.07 -0.35 -21.65
N LEU A 305 12.91 -0.58 -21.02
CA LEU A 305 12.35 -1.93 -20.90
C LEU A 305 11.87 -2.46 -22.24
N PHE A 306 11.27 -1.63 -23.10
CA PHE A 306 10.83 -2.05 -24.42
C PHE A 306 12.03 -2.42 -25.31
N ILE A 307 13.01 -1.52 -25.44
CA ILE A 307 14.25 -1.76 -26.22
C ILE A 307 15.03 -2.91 -25.60
N GLY A 308 15.22 -2.87 -24.29
CA GLY A 308 15.88 -3.91 -23.52
C GLY A 308 15.26 -5.26 -23.84
N SER A 309 13.95 -5.39 -23.72
CA SER A 309 13.22 -6.63 -24.04
C SER A 309 13.35 -7.04 -25.52
N ALA A 310 13.40 -6.10 -26.46
CA ALA A 310 13.60 -6.41 -27.88
C ALA A 310 14.99 -6.98 -28.17
N LEU A 311 16.01 -6.37 -27.57
CA LEU A 311 17.39 -6.86 -27.63
C LEU A 311 17.55 -8.18 -26.87
N SER A 312 16.85 -8.32 -25.74
CA SER A 312 16.81 -9.53 -24.90
C SER A 312 16.22 -10.69 -25.67
N TYR A 313 15.08 -10.49 -26.32
CA TYR A 313 14.36 -11.51 -27.08
C TYR A 313 15.23 -12.09 -28.19
N LYS A 314 15.91 -11.22 -28.96
CA LYS A 314 16.85 -11.64 -30.00
C LYS A 314 18.02 -12.45 -29.42
N LYS A 315 18.62 -11.99 -28.32
CA LYS A 315 19.78 -12.67 -27.69
C LYS A 315 19.41 -13.97 -26.98
N LEU A 316 18.25 -14.04 -26.32
CA LEU A 316 17.75 -15.24 -25.63
C LEU A 316 17.45 -16.39 -26.60
N HIS A 317 17.08 -16.07 -27.84
CA HIS A 317 16.84 -17.08 -28.89
C HIS A 317 18.08 -17.39 -29.72
N SER A 318 19.03 -16.45 -29.87
CA SER A 318 20.16 -16.65 -30.76
C SER A 318 21.34 -17.37 -30.11
N GLN A 319 21.61 -17.19 -28.81
CA GLN A 319 22.72 -17.85 -28.10
C GLN A 319 22.41 -18.05 -26.61
N ASN A 320 22.82 -19.20 -26.06
CA ASN A 320 22.68 -19.57 -24.64
C ASN A 320 23.66 -18.75 -23.77
N ASN A 321 23.49 -17.42 -23.77
CA ASN A 321 24.50 -16.48 -23.32
C ASN A 321 24.44 -16.31 -21.79
N GLN A 322 25.20 -17.14 -21.06
CA GLN A 322 25.22 -17.18 -19.59
C GLN A 322 25.55 -15.82 -18.95
N GLU A 323 26.37 -15.00 -19.60
CA GLU A 323 26.72 -13.66 -19.11
C GLU A 323 25.56 -12.66 -19.23
N TYR A 324 24.75 -12.77 -20.28
CA TYR A 324 23.55 -11.96 -20.44
C TYR A 324 22.48 -12.35 -19.41
N LEU A 325 22.28 -13.66 -19.19
CA LEU A 325 21.40 -14.20 -18.16
C LEU A 325 21.82 -13.80 -16.74
N SER A 326 23.12 -13.67 -16.47
CA SER A 326 23.60 -13.27 -15.13
C SER A 326 23.39 -11.78 -14.83
N ARG A 327 23.37 -10.91 -15.86
CA ARG A 327 23.20 -9.44 -15.69
C ARG A 327 21.74 -8.98 -15.83
N TRP A 328 21.03 -9.48 -16.85
CA TRP A 328 19.66 -9.04 -17.19
C TRP A 328 18.62 -10.14 -17.02
N GLY A 329 19.04 -11.39 -16.91
CA GLY A 329 18.13 -12.54 -16.83
C GLY A 329 17.20 -12.46 -15.62
N SER A 330 17.59 -11.85 -14.52
CA SER A 330 16.78 -11.79 -13.30
C SER A 330 15.38 -11.17 -13.45
N LEU A 331 15.21 -10.17 -14.33
CA LEU A 331 13.90 -9.59 -14.65
C LEU A 331 13.05 -10.57 -15.48
N PHE A 332 13.69 -11.37 -16.31
CA PHE A 332 13.03 -12.27 -17.25
C PHE A 332 12.93 -13.72 -16.74
N LEU A 333 13.66 -14.07 -15.68
CA LEU A 333 13.78 -15.43 -15.16
C LEU A 333 12.46 -15.93 -14.59
N GLU A 334 11.61 -15.04 -14.09
CA GLU A 334 10.28 -15.37 -13.56
C GLU A 334 9.27 -15.70 -14.67
N PHE A 335 9.57 -15.32 -15.92
CA PHE A 335 8.60 -15.36 -17.01
C PHE A 335 8.91 -16.40 -18.11
N LYS A 336 7.86 -17.03 -18.64
CA LYS A 336 7.82 -17.86 -19.85
C LYS A 336 7.85 -16.94 -21.07
N ASN A 337 9.06 -16.56 -21.48
CA ASN A 337 9.29 -15.72 -22.66
C ASN A 337 9.26 -16.55 -23.96
N ASN A 338 8.25 -17.42 -24.12
CA ASN A 338 8.19 -18.39 -25.21
C ASN A 338 7.04 -18.14 -26.21
N LYS A 339 6.26 -17.06 -26.03
CA LYS A 339 5.11 -16.71 -26.90
C LYS A 339 5.37 -15.42 -27.68
N GLY A 340 6.54 -15.33 -28.29
CA GLY A 340 6.96 -14.17 -29.06
C GLY A 340 7.31 -12.95 -28.21
N PHE A 341 7.66 -11.85 -28.89
CA PHE A 341 8.13 -10.61 -28.29
C PHE A 341 7.17 -10.02 -27.25
N TRP A 342 5.86 -10.10 -27.46
CA TRP A 342 4.88 -9.55 -26.52
C TRP A 342 4.90 -10.25 -25.16
N SER A 343 5.30 -11.53 -25.09
CA SER A 343 5.43 -12.24 -23.82
C SER A 343 6.52 -11.67 -22.90
N THR A 344 7.52 -10.96 -23.45
CA THR A 344 8.58 -10.31 -22.66
C THR A 344 8.18 -8.93 -22.13
N GLN A 345 7.03 -8.39 -22.54
CA GLN A 345 6.62 -7.00 -22.25
C GLN A 345 5.83 -6.84 -20.95
N TYR A 346 5.82 -7.83 -20.05
CA TYR A 346 5.04 -7.76 -18.81
C TYR A 346 5.34 -6.49 -18.00
N TYR A 347 6.61 -6.17 -17.78
CA TYR A 347 6.98 -4.97 -17.01
C TYR A 347 6.63 -3.68 -17.73
N LEU A 348 6.71 -3.64 -19.07
CA LEU A 348 6.30 -2.46 -19.83
C LEU A 348 4.84 -2.11 -19.55
N ILE A 349 3.95 -3.11 -19.65
CA ILE A 349 2.51 -2.91 -19.43
C ILE A 349 2.24 -2.55 -17.97
N PHE A 350 2.95 -3.20 -17.04
CA PHE A 350 2.88 -2.89 -15.61
C PHE A 350 3.20 -1.41 -15.32
N PHE A 351 4.26 -0.86 -15.92
CA PHE A 351 4.62 0.55 -15.75
C PHE A 351 3.63 1.50 -16.42
N ILE A 352 3.19 1.20 -17.65
CA ILE A 352 2.19 2.03 -18.36
C ILE A 352 0.90 2.16 -17.55
N ARG A 353 0.39 1.05 -17.00
CA ARG A 353 -0.81 1.06 -16.16
C ARG A 353 -0.63 1.92 -14.91
N ARG A 354 0.51 1.80 -14.22
CA ARG A 354 0.79 2.59 -13.01
C ARG A 354 0.92 4.08 -13.32
N LEU A 355 1.57 4.43 -14.43
CA LEU A 355 1.65 5.81 -14.90
C LEU A 355 0.24 6.36 -15.20
N ALA A 356 -0.57 5.58 -15.92
CA ALA A 356 -1.95 5.95 -16.22
C ALA A 356 -2.77 6.15 -14.94
N LEU A 357 -2.57 5.32 -13.92
CA LEU A 357 -3.22 5.48 -12.62
C LEU A 357 -2.80 6.79 -11.92
N ILE A 358 -1.52 7.15 -11.92
CA ILE A 358 -1.07 8.42 -11.31
C ILE A 358 -1.73 9.60 -12.01
N ILE A 359 -1.71 9.59 -13.35
CA ILE A 359 -2.29 10.67 -14.15
C ILE A 359 -3.80 10.73 -13.92
N SER A 360 -4.48 9.58 -13.95
CA SER A 360 -5.93 9.52 -13.75
C SER A 360 -6.31 10.01 -12.36
N GLN A 361 -5.69 9.51 -11.30
CA GLN A 361 -6.07 9.80 -9.91
C GLN A 361 -5.82 11.25 -9.51
N ILE A 362 -4.79 11.91 -10.07
CA ILE A 362 -4.42 13.26 -9.65
C ILE A 362 -4.94 14.33 -10.61
N TYR A 363 -4.98 14.09 -11.92
CA TYR A 363 -5.34 15.16 -12.87
C TYR A 363 -6.78 15.10 -13.37
N LEU A 364 -7.48 13.96 -13.23
CA LEU A 364 -8.85 13.80 -13.75
C LEU A 364 -9.93 13.92 -12.67
N ASN A 365 -9.65 14.60 -11.55
CA ASN A 365 -10.64 14.80 -10.47
C ASN A 365 -11.91 15.55 -10.93
N SER A 366 -11.83 16.35 -11.98
CA SER A 366 -13.00 17.03 -12.57
C SER A 366 -13.82 16.13 -13.51
N TYR A 367 -13.29 14.97 -13.92
CA TYR A 367 -13.88 14.07 -14.91
C TYR A 367 -13.95 12.63 -14.38
N LEU A 368 -14.65 12.44 -13.26
CA LEU A 368 -14.71 11.16 -12.52
C LEU A 368 -15.13 9.97 -13.40
N LYS A 369 -16.10 10.16 -14.31
CA LYS A 369 -16.55 9.11 -15.24
C LYS A 369 -15.45 8.67 -16.21
N VAL A 370 -14.66 9.61 -16.71
CA VAL A 370 -13.52 9.32 -17.62
C VAL A 370 -12.42 8.63 -16.83
N GLN A 371 -12.13 9.11 -15.62
CA GLN A 371 -11.15 8.52 -14.72
C GLN A 371 -11.48 7.06 -14.40
N GLY A 372 -12.74 6.77 -14.02
CA GLY A 372 -13.22 5.41 -13.77
C GLY A 372 -13.10 4.51 -14.99
N ALA A 373 -13.50 5.01 -16.17
CA ALA A 373 -13.38 4.27 -17.43
C ALA A 373 -11.92 3.94 -17.78
N LEU A 374 -10.99 4.88 -17.61
CA LEU A 374 -9.56 4.64 -17.82
C LEU A 374 -9.01 3.59 -16.84
N ASN A 375 -9.36 3.68 -15.56
CA ASN A 375 -8.93 2.71 -14.55
C ASN A 375 -9.43 1.29 -14.86
N ILE A 376 -10.66 1.16 -15.38
CA ILE A 376 -11.17 -0.13 -15.87
C ILE A 376 -10.40 -0.57 -17.10
N ALA A 377 -10.23 0.31 -18.10
CA ALA A 377 -9.56 -0.03 -19.37
C ALA A 377 -8.13 -0.54 -19.15
N PHE A 378 -7.32 0.14 -18.34
CA PHE A 378 -5.95 -0.29 -18.06
C PHE A 378 -5.88 -1.56 -17.20
N SER A 379 -6.77 -1.74 -16.22
CA SER A 379 -6.85 -2.99 -15.46
C SER A 379 -7.31 -4.16 -16.34
N LEU A 380 -8.26 -3.93 -17.25
CA LEU A 380 -8.74 -4.94 -18.19
C LEU A 380 -7.63 -5.33 -19.17
N PHE A 381 -6.89 -4.36 -19.70
CA PHE A 381 -5.75 -4.59 -20.59
C PHE A 381 -4.68 -5.46 -19.91
N GLN A 382 -4.30 -5.15 -18.66
CA GLN A 382 -3.36 -5.96 -17.89
C GLN A 382 -3.89 -7.38 -17.65
N PHE A 383 -5.17 -7.53 -17.32
CA PHE A 383 -5.78 -8.83 -17.08
C PHE A 383 -5.83 -9.69 -18.35
N ILE A 384 -6.23 -9.11 -19.49
CA ILE A 384 -6.19 -9.77 -20.81
C ILE A 384 -4.76 -10.18 -21.15
N PHE A 385 -3.77 -9.33 -20.89
CA PHE A 385 -2.36 -9.65 -21.12
C PHE A 385 -1.94 -10.90 -20.32
N LEU A 386 -2.29 -10.96 -19.04
CA LEU A 386 -2.02 -12.14 -18.21
C LEU A 386 -2.69 -13.40 -18.78
N LEU A 387 -3.94 -13.31 -19.25
CA LEU A 387 -4.70 -14.44 -19.80
C LEU A 387 -4.08 -14.97 -21.10
N ALA A 388 -3.74 -14.06 -22.02
CA ALA A 388 -3.20 -14.40 -23.33
C ALA A 388 -1.78 -14.98 -23.22
N PHE A 389 -0.88 -14.27 -22.52
CA PHE A 389 0.54 -14.62 -22.51
C PHE A 389 0.89 -15.60 -21.40
N LYS A 390 0.16 -15.62 -20.27
CA LYS A 390 0.46 -16.46 -19.10
C LYS A 390 1.93 -16.36 -18.71
N PRO A 391 2.40 -15.14 -18.38
CA PRO A 391 3.82 -14.86 -18.40
C PRO A 391 4.57 -15.62 -17.30
N TYR A 392 3.98 -15.99 -16.15
CA TYR A 392 4.75 -16.63 -15.06
C TYR A 392 5.12 -18.11 -15.32
N LYS A 393 6.35 -18.50 -14.93
CA LYS A 393 6.85 -19.89 -15.00
C LYS A 393 6.13 -20.82 -14.04
N GLU A 394 6.04 -20.42 -12.77
CA GLU A 394 5.40 -21.21 -11.71
C GLU A 394 3.87 -21.06 -11.76
N LYS A 395 3.15 -22.18 -11.72
CA LYS A 395 1.67 -22.21 -11.76
C LYS A 395 1.04 -21.45 -10.60
N LEU A 396 1.58 -21.62 -9.38
CA LEU A 396 1.05 -20.97 -8.18
C LEU A 396 1.19 -19.44 -8.24
N ILE A 397 2.33 -18.93 -8.70
CA ILE A 397 2.56 -17.50 -8.90
C ILE A 397 1.62 -16.96 -9.98
N LEU A 398 1.43 -17.69 -11.08
CA LEU A 398 0.50 -17.31 -12.15
C LEU A 398 -0.94 -17.20 -11.64
N ILE A 399 -1.41 -18.19 -10.85
CA ILE A 399 -2.76 -18.17 -10.26
C ILE A 399 -2.90 -16.99 -9.30
N SER A 400 -1.90 -16.74 -8.45
CA SER A 400 -1.90 -15.59 -7.55
C SER A 400 -2.02 -14.27 -8.32
N ALA A 401 -1.27 -14.11 -9.42
CA ALA A 401 -1.34 -12.92 -10.27
C ALA A 401 -2.71 -12.75 -10.92
N PHE A 402 -3.33 -13.85 -11.38
CA PHE A 402 -4.70 -13.81 -11.92
C PHE A 402 -5.72 -13.36 -10.87
N LEU A 403 -5.67 -13.91 -9.67
CA LEU A 403 -6.59 -13.55 -8.59
C LEU A 403 -6.41 -12.09 -8.19
N ALA A 404 -5.17 -11.63 -8.03
CA ALA A 404 -4.85 -10.25 -7.69
C ALA A 404 -5.37 -9.26 -8.73
N GLU A 405 -5.03 -9.48 -10.00
CA GLU A 405 -5.43 -8.56 -11.07
C GLU A 405 -6.93 -8.63 -11.37
N GLY A 406 -7.53 -9.81 -11.25
CA GLY A 406 -8.99 -9.96 -11.33
C GLY A 406 -9.71 -9.21 -10.21
N CYS A 407 -9.19 -9.28 -8.98
CA CYS A 407 -9.71 -8.55 -7.82
C CYS A 407 -9.66 -7.03 -8.06
N VAL A 408 -8.54 -6.48 -8.55
CA VAL A 408 -8.43 -5.05 -8.89
C VAL A 408 -9.40 -4.65 -10.01
N LEU A 409 -9.50 -5.46 -11.07
CA LEU A 409 -10.41 -5.20 -12.18
C LEU A 409 -11.87 -5.17 -11.72
N ILE A 410 -12.32 -6.21 -11.01
CA ILE A 410 -13.69 -6.31 -10.50
C ILE A 410 -13.98 -5.17 -9.53
N THR A 411 -13.03 -4.81 -8.67
CA THR A 411 -13.17 -3.65 -7.76
C THR A 411 -13.44 -2.36 -8.55
N ASN A 412 -12.64 -2.08 -9.59
CA ASN A 412 -12.86 -0.90 -10.43
C ASN A 412 -14.21 -0.94 -11.16
N ILE A 413 -14.64 -2.11 -11.63
CA ILE A 413 -15.95 -2.29 -12.28
C ILE A 413 -17.10 -2.02 -11.29
N LEU A 414 -17.00 -2.55 -10.07
CA LEU A 414 -18.03 -2.40 -9.04
C LEU A 414 -18.14 -0.96 -8.51
N ILE A 415 -17.04 -0.22 -8.46
CA ILE A 415 -17.03 1.18 -8.06
C ILE A 415 -17.62 2.09 -9.13
N TYR A 416 -17.50 1.74 -10.41
CA TYR A 416 -17.91 2.60 -11.52
C TYR A 416 -19.40 3.02 -11.49
N PRO A 417 -20.37 2.13 -11.21
CA PRO A 417 -21.77 2.49 -11.01
C PRO A 417 -22.01 3.55 -9.92
N ILE A 418 -21.14 3.62 -8.89
CA ILE A 418 -21.24 4.62 -7.82
C ILE A 418 -21.10 6.05 -8.36
N LEU A 419 -20.41 6.22 -9.50
CA LEU A 419 -20.22 7.53 -10.15
C LEU A 419 -21.46 8.09 -10.85
N PHE A 420 -22.53 7.30 -10.98
CA PHE A 420 -23.76 7.69 -11.68
C PHE A 420 -24.86 8.14 -10.74
N ASP A 421 -24.55 8.34 -9.46
CA ASP A 421 -25.43 8.88 -8.42
C ASP A 421 -26.85 8.30 -8.48
N ILE A 422 -26.91 6.96 -8.37
CA ILE A 422 -28.17 6.23 -8.38
C ILE A 422 -28.82 6.38 -6.99
N GLU A 423 -29.27 7.59 -6.67
CA GLU A 423 -29.76 8.04 -5.35
C GLU A 423 -30.87 7.13 -4.77
N ASN A 424 -31.60 6.42 -5.64
CA ASN A 424 -32.73 5.57 -5.24
C ASN A 424 -32.36 4.12 -4.88
N HIS A 425 -31.08 3.73 -4.87
CA HIS A 425 -30.68 2.33 -4.67
C HIS A 425 -29.67 2.11 -3.54
N LYS A 426 -29.98 2.57 -2.32
CA LYS A 426 -29.19 2.31 -1.10
C LYS A 426 -28.79 0.84 -0.91
N ASN A 427 -29.70 -0.08 -1.23
CA ASN A 427 -29.44 -1.53 -1.14
C ASN A 427 -28.36 -2.00 -2.12
N VAL A 428 -28.30 -1.40 -3.32
CA VAL A 428 -27.29 -1.71 -4.34
C VAL A 428 -25.93 -1.21 -3.88
N PHE A 429 -25.82 0.01 -3.33
CA PHE A 429 -24.56 0.51 -2.79
C PHE A 429 -24.03 -0.34 -1.65
N LYS A 430 -24.91 -0.75 -0.72
CA LYS A 430 -24.53 -1.65 0.38
C LYS A 430 -24.07 -3.02 -0.13
N ALA A 431 -24.73 -3.56 -1.16
CA ALA A 431 -24.33 -4.82 -1.77
C ALA A 431 -22.97 -4.70 -2.48
N ILE A 432 -22.74 -3.62 -3.23
CA ILE A 432 -21.45 -3.31 -3.87
C ILE A 432 -20.34 -3.21 -2.82
N GLU A 433 -20.55 -2.42 -1.77
CA GLU A 433 -19.60 -2.24 -0.67
C GLU A 433 -19.23 -3.58 -0.03
N THR A 434 -20.24 -4.36 0.37
CA THR A 434 -20.05 -5.66 1.01
C THR A 434 -19.30 -6.63 0.09
N THR A 435 -19.62 -6.62 -1.21
CA THR A 435 -18.98 -7.47 -2.22
C THR A 435 -17.50 -7.12 -2.37
N ILE A 436 -17.17 -5.83 -2.48
CA ILE A 436 -15.78 -5.35 -2.59
C ILE A 436 -14.97 -5.79 -1.37
N VAL A 437 -15.48 -5.55 -0.16
CA VAL A 437 -14.80 -5.89 1.10
C VAL A 437 -14.56 -7.39 1.21
N ILE A 438 -15.59 -8.21 1.00
CA ILE A 438 -15.48 -9.69 1.07
C ILE A 438 -14.50 -10.20 0.02
N MET A 439 -14.56 -9.69 -1.21
CA MET A 439 -13.69 -10.12 -2.29
C MET A 439 -12.21 -9.86 -1.97
N ILE A 440 -11.88 -8.65 -1.51
CA ILE A 440 -10.49 -8.26 -1.19
C ILE A 440 -9.95 -9.07 0.00
N PHE A 441 -10.76 -9.30 1.04
CA PHE A 441 -10.36 -10.15 2.16
C PHE A 441 -10.20 -11.60 1.76
N THR A 442 -11.12 -12.15 0.97
CA THR A 442 -11.06 -13.53 0.49
C THR A 442 -9.81 -13.76 -0.35
N GLU A 443 -9.53 -12.86 -1.29
CA GLU A 443 -8.35 -12.97 -2.14
C GLU A 443 -7.04 -12.79 -1.33
N SER A 444 -6.99 -11.88 -0.37
CA SER A 444 -5.84 -11.72 0.54
C SER A 444 -5.64 -12.97 1.43
N GLY A 445 -6.74 -13.59 1.88
CA GLY A 445 -6.72 -14.86 2.60
C GLY A 445 -6.15 -16.00 1.74
N ILE A 446 -6.58 -16.11 0.48
CA ILE A 446 -6.03 -17.10 -0.48
C ILE A 446 -4.54 -16.87 -0.70
N GLN A 447 -4.10 -15.61 -0.86
CA GLN A 447 -2.67 -15.29 -1.00
C GLN A 447 -1.87 -15.67 0.24
N THR A 448 -2.42 -15.45 1.44
CA THR A 448 -1.80 -15.88 2.69
C THR A 448 -1.63 -17.40 2.73
N LEU A 449 -2.65 -18.16 2.32
CA LEU A 449 -2.58 -19.62 2.23
C LEU A 449 -1.51 -20.10 1.23
N PHE A 450 -1.40 -19.44 0.07
CA PHE A 450 -0.34 -19.72 -0.91
C PHE A 450 1.06 -19.48 -0.33
N SER A 451 1.24 -18.38 0.41
CA SER A 451 2.49 -18.06 1.10
C SER A 451 2.82 -19.09 2.20
N LEU A 452 1.84 -19.47 3.03
CA LEU A 452 2.01 -20.51 4.05
C LEU A 452 2.37 -21.88 3.45
N TYR A 453 1.73 -22.25 2.34
CA TYR A 453 2.05 -23.48 1.62
C TYR A 453 3.50 -23.49 1.12
N LYS A 454 4.00 -22.37 0.58
CA LYS A 454 5.39 -22.23 0.15
C LYS A 454 6.38 -22.28 1.32
N ILE A 455 6.04 -21.67 2.46
CA ILE A 455 6.83 -21.80 3.69
C ILE A 455 6.92 -23.27 4.12
N ALA A 456 5.79 -24.00 4.14
CA ALA A 456 5.78 -25.40 4.53
C ALA A 456 6.66 -26.28 3.63
N ILE A 457 6.64 -26.04 2.31
CA ILE A 457 7.54 -26.71 1.37
C ILE A 457 9.00 -26.37 1.67
N GLY A 458 9.33 -25.09 1.83
CA GLY A 458 10.70 -24.64 2.11
C GLY A 458 11.24 -25.22 3.42
N LEU A 459 10.43 -25.27 4.47
CA LEU A 459 10.79 -25.90 5.75
C LEU A 459 11.03 -27.41 5.59
N LYS A 460 10.20 -28.11 4.81
CA LYS A 460 10.39 -29.53 4.52
C LYS A 460 11.71 -29.79 3.79
N GLU A 461 12.07 -28.94 2.84
CA GLU A 461 13.36 -29.04 2.13
C GLU A 461 14.55 -28.81 3.07
N ILE A 462 14.47 -27.81 3.95
CA ILE A 462 15.50 -27.56 4.96
C ILE A 462 15.62 -28.74 5.92
N TYR A 463 14.50 -29.26 6.42
CA TYR A 463 14.49 -30.44 7.29
C TYR A 463 15.15 -31.64 6.61
N ASN A 464 14.83 -31.91 5.34
CA ASN A 464 15.45 -33.00 4.57
C ASN A 464 16.96 -32.80 4.40
N ARG A 465 17.42 -31.57 4.16
CA ARG A 465 18.86 -31.26 4.09
C ARG A 465 19.56 -31.51 5.42
N ILE A 466 18.97 -31.06 6.53
CA ILE A 466 19.51 -31.29 7.88
C ILE A 466 19.57 -32.79 8.17
N LYS A 467 18.49 -33.53 7.89
CA LYS A 467 18.44 -34.99 8.04
C LYS A 467 19.54 -35.68 7.24
N ASN A 468 19.73 -35.30 5.98
CA ASN A 468 20.76 -35.86 5.10
C ASN A 468 22.18 -35.54 5.59
N LEU A 469 22.41 -34.33 6.13
CA LEU A 469 23.68 -33.96 6.73
C LEU A 469 23.97 -34.80 7.98
N ILE A 470 22.99 -34.97 8.86
CA ILE A 470 23.12 -35.80 10.07
C ILE A 470 23.39 -37.26 9.70
N SER A 471 22.67 -37.83 8.73
CA SER A 471 22.90 -39.19 8.28
C SER A 471 24.28 -39.37 7.63
N SER A 472 24.73 -38.42 6.81
CA SER A 472 26.07 -38.46 6.21
C SER A 472 27.19 -38.36 7.24
N LYS A 473 26.99 -37.59 8.32
CA LYS A 473 27.95 -37.45 9.41
C LYS A 473 28.02 -38.74 10.25
N ARG A 474 26.86 -39.36 10.53
CA ARG A 474 26.80 -40.67 11.20
C ARG A 474 27.48 -41.78 10.39
N TYR A 475 27.25 -41.81 9.07
CA TYR A 475 27.93 -42.77 8.18
C TYR A 475 29.45 -42.58 8.15
N ARG A 476 29.93 -41.33 8.13
CA ARG A 476 31.38 -41.05 8.22
C ARG A 476 31.99 -41.50 9.54
N ILE A 477 31.31 -41.28 10.67
CA ILE A 477 31.79 -41.68 12.00
C ILE A 477 31.88 -43.21 12.11
N GLN A 478 30.86 -43.94 11.67
CA GLN A 478 30.86 -45.40 11.67
C GLN A 478 31.99 -46.01 10.81
N ASN A 479 32.31 -45.42 9.66
CA ASN A 479 33.42 -45.92 8.82
C ASN A 479 34.81 -45.55 9.35
N THR A 480 34.98 -44.48 10.14
CA THR A 480 36.26 -44.18 10.80
C THR A 480 36.58 -45.11 11.96
N ASP A 481 35.58 -45.72 12.59
CA ASP A 481 35.79 -46.67 13.69
C ASP A 481 36.12 -48.10 13.19
N VAL A 482 35.74 -48.44 11.96
CA VAL A 482 36.02 -49.76 11.35
C VAL A 482 37.45 -49.87 10.79
N VAL A 483 38.13 -48.76 10.49
CA VAL A 483 39.50 -48.76 9.91
C VAL A 483 40.61 -48.82 10.98
N LYS A 484 40.28 -49.01 12.27
CA LYS A 484 41.26 -49.01 13.37
C LYS A 484 41.61 -50.36 13.98
N VAL A 485 41.14 -51.49 13.43
CA VAL A 485 41.51 -52.81 13.92
C VAL A 485 41.79 -53.74 12.74
N ASP A 486 42.98 -53.61 12.14
CA ASP A 486 43.65 -54.73 11.47
C ASP A 486 45.16 -54.60 11.72
N THR A 487 45.60 -55.40 12.70
CA THR A 487 46.92 -56.06 12.82
C THR A 487 48.19 -55.27 12.50
N LEU A 488 48.78 -54.67 13.54
CA LEU A 488 50.23 -54.52 13.65
C LEU A 488 50.83 -55.89 14.01
N GLU A 489 51.13 -56.72 13.01
CA GLU A 489 52.09 -57.81 13.18
C GLU A 489 53.50 -57.21 13.26
N ILE A 490 54.05 -57.23 14.48
CA ILE A 490 55.43 -56.89 14.77
C ILE A 490 56.30 -58.07 14.31
N THR A 491 56.84 -58.00 13.10
CA THR A 491 57.99 -58.84 12.70
C THR A 491 59.28 -58.08 12.96
N SER A 492 59.88 -58.37 14.10
CA SER A 492 61.27 -58.07 14.41
C SER A 492 62.21 -58.97 13.58
N ARG A 493 63.13 -58.39 12.79
CA ARG A 493 64.52 -58.85 12.55
C ARG A 493 65.08 -58.28 11.24
N ASN A 494 65.95 -57.29 11.33
CA ASN A 494 67.41 -57.46 11.22
C ASN A 494 68.09 -56.11 10.97
N MET A 495 69.06 -55.82 11.83
CA MET A 495 69.97 -54.68 11.74
C MET A 495 70.93 -54.86 10.55
N ILE A 496 71.17 -53.79 9.80
CA ILE A 496 72.49 -53.41 9.28
C ILE A 496 72.56 -51.87 9.31
N PRO A 497 73.63 -51.25 9.84
CA PRO A 497 73.77 -49.80 9.94
C PRO A 497 74.44 -49.25 8.68
N PHE A 498 74.11 -48.02 8.26
CA PHE A 498 75.11 -47.10 7.71
C PHE A 498 74.55 -45.67 7.67
N GLU A 499 75.38 -44.74 8.11
CA GLU A 499 75.21 -43.30 8.07
C GLU A 499 74.91 -42.81 6.65
N GLN A 500 74.03 -41.81 6.50
CA GLN A 500 74.37 -40.54 5.84
C GLN A 500 73.18 -39.55 5.85
N THR A 501 73.47 -38.42 6.50
CA THR A 501 73.15 -37.03 6.12
C THR A 501 71.74 -36.61 5.73
N ILE A 502 71.26 -35.66 6.55
CA ILE A 502 70.09 -34.80 6.41
C ILE A 502 70.26 -33.87 5.18
N GLU A 503 69.21 -33.74 4.37
CA GLU A 503 69.01 -32.55 3.55
C GLU A 503 67.55 -32.07 3.69
N ILE A 504 67.38 -30.97 4.41
CA ILE A 504 66.13 -30.23 4.55
C ILE A 504 66.15 -29.15 3.49
N THR A 505 65.24 -29.21 2.52
CA THR A 505 64.93 -28.08 1.64
C THR A 505 63.52 -27.58 1.92
N VAL A 506 63.46 -26.51 2.73
CA VAL A 506 62.34 -25.57 2.77
C VAL A 506 62.47 -24.70 1.53
N ASN A 507 61.40 -24.60 0.73
CA ASN A 507 61.30 -23.53 -0.24
C ASN A 507 59.99 -22.77 0.00
N ASP A 508 60.13 -21.70 0.78
CA ASP A 508 59.18 -20.62 0.90
C ASP A 508 59.24 -19.74 -0.36
N ASN A 509 58.07 -19.28 -0.77
CA ASN A 509 57.82 -18.17 -1.70
C ASN A 509 58.12 -18.41 -3.19
N GLN A 510 57.05 -18.41 -3.99
CA GLN A 510 56.85 -17.30 -4.94
C GLN A 510 55.40 -17.22 -5.45
N LYS A 511 54.78 -16.10 -5.05
CA LYS A 511 53.72 -15.27 -5.68
C LYS A 511 52.33 -15.85 -5.98
#